data_AF-A0A1H4EAA5-F1
#
_entry.id   AF-A0A1H4EAA5-F1
#
_cell.length_a   1.000
_cell.length_b   1.000
_cell.length_c   1.000
_cell.angle_alpha   90.00
_cell.angle_beta   90.00
_cell.angle_gamma   90.00
#
_symmetry.space_group_name_H-M   'P 1'
#
loop_
_entity.id
_entity.type
_entity.pdbx_description
1 polymer ?
#
loop_
_entity_poly.entity_id
_entity_poly.type
_entity_poly.pdbx_seq_one_letter_code
_entity_poly.pdbx_strand_id
1 'polypeptide(L)'
;MNHVQHVLLSMLLALVCYLTFQNQQLRTELAALNALQQDSAMVLTTTLAPLTAQLEAIHTVTSKLRQEADEASKKKLTAMQQRIDLYQLLSTVNQANQLRAAGKGTEAAEKLGSTKKPIWQAGDTFSAHKARLQGLMGTIDKLVTAWKNGDTTTTPDTVRKELETVLGELNNEQK
;
A
#
# COMPACT_ATOMS: atom_id res chain seq x y z
N MET A 1 42.31 -62.33 67.13
CA MET A 1 42.47 -61.03 66.42
C MET A 1 42.13 -61.13 64.92
N ASN A 2 42.37 -62.26 64.26
CA ASN A 2 42.21 -62.39 62.79
C ASN A 2 40.76 -62.40 62.29
N HIS A 3 39.80 -63.01 62.99
CA HIS A 3 38.41 -63.14 62.49
C HIS A 3 37.67 -61.80 62.36
N VAL A 4 37.81 -60.90 63.33
CA VAL A 4 37.17 -59.57 63.30
C VAL A 4 37.74 -58.72 62.16
N GLN A 5 39.04 -58.82 61.90
CA GLN A 5 39.70 -58.14 60.79
C GLN A 5 39.21 -58.67 59.43
N HIS A 6 39.03 -59.98 59.28
CA HIS A 6 38.50 -60.57 58.04
C HIS A 6 37.05 -60.16 57.76
N VAL A 7 36.20 -60.08 58.80
CA VAL A 7 34.80 -59.62 58.64
C VAL A 7 34.73 -58.13 58.30
N LEU A 8 35.58 -57.30 58.91
CA LEU A 8 35.67 -55.88 58.58
C LEU A 8 36.16 -55.65 57.14
N LEU A 9 37.17 -56.41 56.70
CA LEU A 9 37.68 -56.35 55.33
C LEU A 9 36.65 -56.81 54.31
N SER A 10 35.89 -57.88 54.59
CA SER A 10 34.84 -58.33 53.67
C SER A 10 33.68 -57.35 53.58
N MET A 11 33.30 -56.72 54.70
CA MET A 11 32.27 -55.69 54.73
C MET A 11 32.71 -54.40 54.01
N LEU A 12 33.96 -53.98 54.19
CA LEU A 12 34.55 -52.86 53.44
C LEU A 12 34.60 -53.16 51.94
N LEU A 13 34.98 -54.37 51.56
CA LEU A 13 35.00 -54.77 50.15
C LEU A 13 33.60 -54.76 49.54
N ALA A 14 32.60 -55.28 50.24
CA ALA A 14 31.20 -55.23 49.81
C ALA A 14 30.69 -53.78 49.66
N LEU A 15 31.06 -52.90 50.59
CA LEU A 15 30.71 -51.49 50.54
C LEU A 15 31.39 -50.78 49.36
N VAL A 16 32.67 -51.05 49.10
CA VAL A 16 33.40 -50.49 47.95
C VAL A 16 32.77 -50.98 46.65
N CYS A 17 32.47 -52.28 46.51
CA CYS A 17 31.77 -52.81 45.35
C CYS A 17 30.41 -52.13 45.14
N TYR A 18 29.63 -51.96 46.21
CA TYR A 18 28.34 -51.26 46.14
C TYR A 18 28.47 -49.80 45.70
N LEU A 19 29.42 -49.05 46.28
CA LEU A 19 29.67 -47.65 45.94
C LEU A 19 30.17 -47.50 44.50
N THR A 20 31.04 -48.40 44.03
CA THR A 20 31.50 -48.39 42.63
C THR A 20 30.38 -48.67 41.64
N PHE A 21 29.49 -49.61 41.98
CA PHE A 21 28.31 -49.92 41.16
C PHE A 21 27.33 -48.74 41.11
N GLN A 22 27.02 -48.11 42.25
CA GLN A 22 26.21 -46.89 42.27
C GLN A 22 26.85 -45.74 41.47
N ASN A 23 28.17 -45.55 41.60
CA ASN A 23 28.86 -44.50 40.86
C ASN A 23 28.82 -44.75 39.34
N GLN A 24 28.90 -46.02 38.90
CA GLN A 24 28.72 -46.38 37.49
C GLN A 24 27.30 -46.12 37.00
N GLN A 25 26.27 -46.43 37.79
CA GLN A 25 24.88 -46.12 37.45
C GLN A 25 24.66 -44.61 37.30
N LEU A 26 25.10 -43.82 38.28
CA LEU A 26 25.02 -42.35 38.24
C LEU A 26 25.72 -41.75 37.01
N ARG A 27 26.91 -42.27 36.65
CA ARG A 27 27.63 -41.82 35.44
C ARG A 27 26.85 -42.14 34.16
N THR A 28 26.17 -43.28 34.13
CA THR A 28 25.38 -43.71 32.97
C THR A 28 24.13 -42.85 32.83
N GLU A 29 23.43 -42.58 33.92
CA GLU A 29 22.26 -41.67 33.93
C GLU A 29 22.67 -40.24 33.54
N LEU A 30 23.79 -39.74 34.07
CA LEU A 30 24.28 -38.41 33.75
C LEU A 30 24.71 -38.29 32.29
N ALA A 31 25.30 -39.34 31.71
CA ALA A 31 25.61 -39.39 30.28
C ALA A 31 24.34 -39.39 29.42
N ALA A 32 23.31 -40.15 29.81
CA ALA A 32 22.02 -40.17 29.11
C ALA A 32 21.31 -38.80 29.18
N LEU A 33 21.39 -38.12 30.33
CA LEU A 33 20.78 -36.80 30.52
C LEU A 33 21.49 -35.72 29.71
N ASN A 34 22.83 -35.78 29.65
CA ASN A 34 23.61 -34.91 28.78
C ASN A 34 23.31 -35.14 27.29
N ALA A 35 23.16 -36.39 26.86
CA ALA A 35 22.79 -36.72 25.49
C ALA A 35 21.40 -36.16 25.14
N LEU A 36 20.42 -36.34 26.02
CA LEU A 36 19.07 -35.79 25.83
C LEU A 36 19.07 -34.26 25.78
N GLN A 37 19.87 -33.61 26.62
CA GLN A 37 20.03 -32.15 26.60
C GLN A 37 20.66 -31.67 25.29
N GLN A 38 21.68 -32.37 24.79
CA GLN A 38 22.33 -32.06 23.51
C GLN A 38 21.36 -32.26 22.34
N ASP A 39 20.62 -33.36 22.30
CA ASP A 39 19.60 -33.62 21.28
C ASP A 39 18.50 -32.56 21.31
N SER A 40 18.04 -32.17 22.51
CA SER A 40 17.05 -31.10 22.67
C SER A 40 17.59 -29.76 22.17
N ALA A 41 18.83 -29.41 22.50
CA ALA A 41 19.48 -28.19 22.01
C ALA A 41 19.67 -28.22 20.49
N MET A 42 19.99 -29.39 19.93
CA MET A 42 20.11 -29.59 18.49
C MET A 42 18.76 -29.45 17.81
N VAL A 43 17.68 -30.03 18.35
CA VAL A 43 16.32 -29.85 17.81
C VAL A 43 15.91 -28.38 17.87
N LEU A 44 16.12 -27.69 19.00
CA LEU A 44 15.79 -26.26 19.12
C LEU A 44 16.54 -25.43 18.07
N THR A 45 17.84 -25.65 17.89
CA THR A 45 18.65 -24.90 16.92
C THR A 45 18.33 -25.25 15.46
N THR A 46 18.14 -26.53 15.14
CA THR A 46 17.87 -26.99 13.77
C THR A 46 16.44 -26.75 13.31
N THR A 47 15.47 -26.64 14.23
CA THR A 47 14.05 -26.45 13.88
C THR A 47 13.54 -25.05 14.14
N LEU A 48 13.85 -24.42 15.29
CA LEU A 48 13.29 -23.11 15.61
C LEU A 48 13.98 -21.98 14.84
N ALA A 49 15.30 -22.02 14.69
CA ALA A 49 16.02 -20.98 13.95
C ALA A 49 15.52 -20.81 12.50
N PRO A 50 15.34 -21.87 11.68
CA PRO A 50 14.78 -21.72 10.35
C PRO A 50 13.30 -21.33 10.36
N LEU A 51 12.51 -21.75 11.36
CA LEU A 51 11.11 -21.31 11.50
C LEU A 51 11.01 -19.82 11.78
N THR A 52 11.90 -19.27 12.63
CA THR A 52 11.97 -17.82 12.89
C THR A 52 12.33 -17.06 11.62
N ALA A 53 13.33 -17.53 10.86
CA ALA A 53 13.71 -16.92 9.59
C ALA A 53 12.58 -16.97 8.55
N GLN A 54 11.83 -18.08 8.47
CA GLN A 54 10.66 -18.20 7.60
C GLN A 54 9.53 -17.26 8.00
N LEU A 55 9.26 -17.12 9.31
CA LEU A 55 8.26 -16.17 9.82
C LEU A 55 8.62 -14.71 9.50
N GLU A 56 9.89 -14.32 9.66
CA GLU A 56 10.36 -12.98 9.28
C GLU A 56 10.24 -12.74 7.77
N ALA A 57 10.57 -13.74 6.95
CA ALA A 57 10.40 -13.68 5.50
C ALA A 57 8.93 -13.51 5.10
N ILE A 58 8.02 -14.30 5.71
CA ILE A 58 6.57 -14.17 5.49
C ILE A 58 6.10 -12.78 5.90
N HIS A 59 6.46 -12.31 7.10
CA HIS A 59 6.08 -10.98 7.58
C HIS A 59 6.53 -9.87 6.61
N THR A 60 7.76 -9.96 6.12
CA THR A 60 8.31 -9.01 5.15
C THR A 60 7.51 -9.00 3.85
N VAL A 61 7.19 -10.18 3.31
CA VAL A 61 6.39 -10.31 2.08
C VAL A 61 4.97 -9.79 2.30
N THR A 62 4.31 -10.16 3.41
CA THR A 62 2.96 -9.69 3.73
C THR A 62 2.90 -8.17 3.90
N SER A 63 3.90 -7.57 4.55
CA SER A 63 3.98 -6.11 4.71
C SER A 63 4.13 -5.41 3.36
N LYS A 64 4.99 -5.93 2.47
CA LYS A 64 5.15 -5.37 1.12
C LYS A 64 3.87 -5.47 0.30
N LEU A 65 3.24 -6.64 0.32
CA LEU A 65 1.99 -6.89 -0.41
C LEU A 65 0.87 -5.94 0.06
N ARG A 66 0.78 -5.70 1.37
CA ARG A 66 -0.16 -4.75 1.95
C ARG A 66 0.12 -3.32 1.50
N GLN A 67 1.39 -2.89 1.54
CA GLN A 67 1.77 -1.55 1.08
C GLN A 67 1.46 -1.37 -0.41
N GLU A 68 1.77 -2.36 -1.25
CA GLU A 68 1.46 -2.32 -2.68
C GLU A 68 -0.06 -2.23 -2.92
N ALA A 69 -0.86 -2.99 -2.16
CA ALA A 69 -2.32 -2.93 -2.24
C ALA A 69 -2.89 -1.57 -1.80
N ASP A 70 -2.35 -0.98 -0.73
CA ASP A 70 -2.74 0.35 -0.24
C ASP A 70 -2.35 1.44 -1.25
N GLU A 71 -1.14 1.36 -1.83
CA GLU A 71 -0.68 2.27 -2.88
C GLU A 71 -1.51 2.15 -4.15
N ALA A 72 -1.85 0.94 -4.59
CA ALA A 72 -2.71 0.70 -5.74
C ALA A 72 -4.13 1.27 -5.50
N SER A 73 -4.67 1.07 -4.31
CA SER A 73 -5.98 1.62 -3.91
C SER A 73 -5.97 3.15 -3.89
N LYS A 74 -4.90 3.75 -3.34
CA LYS A 74 -4.73 5.21 -3.31
C LYS A 74 -4.61 5.78 -4.72
N LYS A 75 -3.81 5.16 -5.60
CA LYS A 75 -3.70 5.56 -7.01
C LYS A 75 -5.05 5.52 -7.72
N LYS A 76 -5.83 4.45 -7.52
CA LYS A 76 -7.17 4.31 -8.09
C LYS A 76 -8.13 5.40 -7.58
N LEU A 77 -8.11 5.68 -6.28
CA LEU A 77 -8.94 6.74 -5.68
C LEU A 77 -8.57 8.12 -6.22
N THR A 78 -7.28 8.45 -6.28
CA THR A 78 -6.80 9.72 -6.84
C THR A 78 -7.22 9.88 -8.29
N ALA A 79 -7.10 8.83 -9.11
CA ALA A 79 -7.52 8.88 -10.50
C ALA A 79 -9.05 9.03 -10.65
N MET A 80 -9.86 8.40 -9.78
CA MET A 80 -11.31 8.62 -9.75
C MET A 80 -11.66 10.07 -9.38
N GLN A 81 -11.02 10.63 -8.35
CA GLN A 81 -11.26 12.01 -7.92
C GLN A 81 -10.94 13.00 -9.03
N GLN A 82 -9.79 12.83 -9.67
CA GLN A 82 -9.36 13.61 -10.83
C GLN A 82 -10.39 13.61 -11.97
N ARG A 83 -11.05 12.47 -12.23
CA ARG A 83 -12.12 12.38 -13.24
C ARG A 83 -13.40 13.07 -12.79
N ILE A 84 -13.78 12.93 -11.53
CA ILE A 84 -14.94 13.64 -10.96
C ILE A 84 -14.75 15.16 -11.10
N ASP A 85 -13.55 15.66 -10.81
CA ASP A 85 -13.23 17.09 -10.93
C ASP A 85 -13.42 17.57 -12.38
N LEU A 86 -12.94 16.82 -13.38
CA LEU A 86 -13.18 17.14 -14.79
C LEU A 86 -14.66 17.09 -15.18
N TYR A 87 -15.44 16.12 -14.67
CA TYR A 87 -16.89 16.08 -14.89
C TYR A 87 -17.61 17.29 -14.28
N GLN A 88 -17.16 17.78 -13.12
CA GLN A 88 -17.71 19.00 -12.50
C GLN A 88 -17.42 20.23 -13.36
N LEU A 89 -16.25 20.30 -14.00
CA LEU A 89 -15.92 21.37 -14.95
C LEU A 89 -16.81 21.31 -16.18
N LEU A 90 -16.99 20.12 -16.77
CA LEU A 90 -17.90 19.91 -17.90
C LEU A 90 -19.34 20.33 -17.54
N SER A 91 -19.82 19.94 -16.35
CA SER A 91 -21.13 20.36 -15.84
C SER A 91 -21.24 21.88 -15.71
N THR A 92 -20.21 22.55 -15.22
CA THR A 92 -20.17 24.02 -15.10
C THR A 92 -20.20 24.70 -16.47
N VAL A 93 -19.47 24.18 -17.46
CA VAL A 93 -19.53 24.65 -18.86
C VAL A 93 -20.93 24.48 -19.44
N ASN A 94 -21.59 23.35 -19.17
CA ASN A 94 -22.96 23.10 -19.61
C ASN A 94 -23.97 24.05 -18.94
N GLN A 95 -23.84 24.31 -17.65
CA GLN A 95 -24.66 25.30 -16.94
C GLN A 95 -24.46 26.70 -17.52
N ALA A 96 -23.22 27.09 -17.81
CA ALA A 96 -22.94 28.35 -18.47
C ALA A 96 -23.60 28.43 -19.86
N ASN A 97 -23.59 27.34 -20.63
CA ASN A 97 -24.28 27.26 -21.91
C ASN A 97 -25.81 27.39 -21.77
N GLN A 98 -26.40 26.80 -20.72
CA GLN A 98 -27.83 26.93 -20.44
C GLN A 98 -28.20 28.38 -20.11
N LEU A 99 -27.40 29.07 -19.29
CA LEU A 99 -27.57 30.50 -18.98
C LEU A 99 -27.48 31.35 -20.25
N ARG A 100 -26.50 31.07 -21.13
CA ARG A 100 -26.36 31.72 -22.44
C ARG A 100 -27.61 31.52 -23.28
N ALA A 101 -28.09 30.28 -23.41
CA ALA A 101 -29.28 29.94 -24.18
C ALA A 101 -30.56 30.62 -23.64
N ALA A 102 -30.60 30.89 -22.33
CA ALA A 102 -31.67 31.65 -21.67
C ALA A 102 -31.54 33.18 -21.82
N GLY A 103 -30.58 33.67 -22.61
CA GLY A 103 -30.34 35.11 -22.81
C GLY A 103 -29.58 35.80 -21.68
N LYS A 104 -29.12 35.07 -20.66
CA LYS A 104 -28.38 35.60 -19.51
C LYS A 104 -26.88 35.66 -19.80
N GLY A 105 -26.49 36.42 -20.84
CA GLY A 105 -25.11 36.47 -21.36
C GLY A 105 -24.05 36.80 -20.30
N THR A 106 -24.29 37.81 -19.45
CA THR A 106 -23.35 38.19 -18.38
C THR A 106 -23.19 37.10 -17.32
N GLU A 107 -24.28 36.52 -16.82
CA GLU A 107 -24.24 35.41 -15.84
C GLU A 107 -23.54 34.18 -16.43
N ALA A 108 -23.84 33.87 -17.71
CA ALA A 108 -23.20 32.79 -18.44
C ALA A 108 -21.68 33.00 -18.56
N ALA A 109 -21.25 34.23 -18.86
CA ALA A 109 -19.84 34.58 -19.01
C ALA A 109 -19.09 34.48 -17.67
N GLU A 110 -19.69 34.92 -16.57
CA GLU A 110 -19.10 34.76 -15.23
C GLU A 110 -18.96 33.29 -14.85
N LYS A 111 -20.02 32.50 -15.08
CA LYS A 111 -20.01 31.07 -14.82
C LYS A 111 -18.96 30.35 -15.66
N LEU A 112 -18.86 30.65 -16.96
CA LEU A 112 -17.84 30.08 -17.84
C LEU A 112 -16.43 30.53 -17.42
N GLY A 113 -16.24 31.82 -17.12
CA GLY A 113 -14.97 32.38 -16.66
C GLY A 113 -14.44 31.73 -15.38
N SER A 114 -15.33 31.31 -14.48
CA SER A 114 -14.97 30.60 -13.24
C SER A 114 -14.26 29.26 -13.49
N THR A 115 -14.43 28.67 -14.68
CA THR A 115 -13.80 27.39 -15.04
C THR A 115 -12.35 27.52 -15.49
N LYS A 116 -11.86 28.72 -15.82
CA LYS A 116 -10.50 28.94 -16.36
C LYS A 116 -9.41 28.38 -15.46
N LYS A 117 -9.37 28.83 -14.20
CA LYS A 117 -8.34 28.43 -13.25
C LYS A 117 -8.39 26.93 -12.96
N PRO A 118 -9.55 26.32 -12.67
CA PRO A 118 -9.65 24.87 -12.53
C PRO A 118 -9.21 24.07 -13.76
N ILE A 119 -9.58 24.49 -14.99
CA ILE A 119 -9.13 23.82 -16.23
C ILE A 119 -7.60 23.92 -16.39
N TRP A 120 -7.03 25.08 -16.05
CA TRP A 120 -5.57 25.25 -16.07
C TRP A 120 -4.86 24.29 -15.10
N GLN A 121 -5.35 24.20 -13.86
CA GLN A 121 -4.82 23.32 -12.83
C GLN A 121 -5.02 21.84 -13.18
N ALA A 122 -6.13 21.50 -13.82
CA ALA A 122 -6.32 20.18 -14.40
C ALA A 122 -5.22 19.88 -15.44
N GLY A 123 -4.86 20.85 -16.29
CA GLY A 123 -3.71 20.72 -17.19
C GLY A 123 -2.38 20.45 -16.50
N ASP A 124 -2.14 21.03 -15.33
CA ASP A 124 -0.93 20.73 -14.53
C ASP A 124 -0.98 19.35 -13.88
N THR A 125 -2.19 18.84 -13.60
CA THR A 125 -2.41 17.50 -13.03
C THR A 125 -2.27 16.41 -14.11
N PHE A 126 -2.79 16.67 -15.31
CA PHE A 126 -2.77 15.75 -16.45
C PHE A 126 -1.71 16.18 -17.47
N SER A 127 -0.45 15.86 -17.19
CA SER A 127 0.69 16.28 -18.02
C SER A 127 0.52 15.93 -19.51
N ALA A 128 -0.02 14.74 -19.82
CA ALA A 128 -0.32 14.30 -21.19
C ALA A 128 -1.36 15.17 -21.92
N HIS A 129 -2.27 15.81 -21.19
CA HIS A 129 -3.33 16.65 -21.74
C HIS A 129 -3.12 18.15 -21.46
N LYS A 130 -1.98 18.53 -20.87
CA LYS A 130 -1.68 19.91 -20.44
C LYS A 130 -1.88 20.94 -21.53
N ALA A 131 -1.27 20.70 -22.70
CA ALA A 131 -1.35 21.63 -23.82
C ALA A 131 -2.79 21.83 -24.31
N ARG A 132 -3.60 20.77 -24.34
CA ARG A 132 -5.00 20.82 -24.75
C ARG A 132 -5.84 21.60 -23.74
N LEU A 133 -5.72 21.28 -22.45
CA LEU A 133 -6.49 21.93 -21.39
C LEU A 133 -6.11 23.40 -21.23
N GLN A 134 -4.81 23.73 -21.22
CA GLN A 134 -4.35 25.12 -21.09
C GLN A 134 -4.57 25.92 -22.38
N GLY A 135 -4.60 25.27 -23.54
CA GLY A 135 -4.97 25.88 -24.82
C GLY A 135 -6.41 26.41 -24.86
N LEU A 136 -7.31 25.90 -24.00
CA LEU A 136 -8.69 26.36 -23.92
C LEU A 136 -8.84 27.79 -23.38
N MET A 137 -7.83 28.36 -22.72
CA MET A 137 -7.94 29.68 -22.09
C MET A 137 -8.35 30.77 -23.08
N GLY A 138 -7.72 30.81 -24.26
CA GLY A 138 -8.04 31.81 -25.27
C GLY A 138 -9.45 31.66 -25.84
N THR A 139 -9.95 30.43 -25.97
CA THR A 139 -11.32 30.15 -26.39
C THR A 139 -12.32 30.59 -25.31
N ILE A 140 -12.04 30.29 -24.05
CA ILE A 140 -12.87 30.73 -22.92
C ILE A 140 -12.92 32.25 -22.86
N ASP A 141 -11.78 32.95 -22.99
CA ASP A 141 -11.73 34.41 -22.95
C ASP A 141 -12.57 35.06 -24.06
N LYS A 142 -12.47 34.53 -25.29
CA LYS A 142 -13.29 35.00 -26.41
C LYS A 142 -14.78 34.84 -26.14
N LEU A 143 -15.19 33.67 -25.62
CA LEU A 143 -16.60 33.39 -25.29
C LEU A 143 -17.10 34.29 -24.16
N VAL A 144 -16.31 34.46 -23.10
CA VAL A 144 -16.64 35.33 -21.97
C VAL A 144 -16.84 36.77 -22.44
N THR A 145 -15.94 37.29 -23.29
CA THR A 145 -16.08 38.64 -23.85
C THR A 145 -17.30 38.75 -24.76
N ALA A 146 -17.52 37.80 -25.66
CA ALA A 146 -18.67 37.80 -26.56
C ALA A 146 -20.00 37.82 -25.78
N TRP A 147 -20.13 36.94 -24.77
CA TRP A 147 -21.34 36.81 -23.98
C TRP A 147 -21.59 38.02 -23.07
N LYS A 148 -20.54 38.66 -22.54
CA LYS A 148 -20.64 39.94 -21.82
C LYS A 148 -21.10 41.09 -22.72
N ASN A 149 -20.70 41.06 -23.99
CA ASN A 149 -21.11 42.05 -24.99
C ASN A 149 -22.50 41.76 -25.61
N GLY A 150 -23.20 40.73 -25.13
CA GLY A 150 -24.55 40.35 -25.57
C GLY A 150 -24.60 39.43 -26.79
N ASP A 151 -23.45 39.01 -27.33
CA ASP A 151 -23.41 37.99 -28.39
C ASP A 151 -23.60 36.60 -27.78
N THR A 152 -24.83 36.11 -27.77
CA THR A 152 -25.18 34.76 -27.30
C THR A 152 -25.18 33.72 -28.42
N THR A 153 -24.76 34.07 -29.64
CA THR A 153 -24.77 33.13 -30.78
C THR A 153 -23.61 32.13 -30.73
N THR A 154 -22.53 32.49 -30.05
CA THR A 154 -21.32 31.66 -29.90
C THR A 154 -21.50 30.60 -28.81
N THR A 155 -21.22 29.33 -29.11
CA THR A 155 -21.39 28.20 -28.17
C THR A 155 -20.05 27.75 -27.57
N PRO A 156 -20.06 27.16 -26.36
CA PRO A 156 -18.86 26.62 -25.73
C PRO A 156 -18.51 25.20 -26.22
N ASP A 157 -18.98 24.78 -27.40
CA ASP A 157 -18.86 23.40 -27.87
C ASP A 157 -17.42 22.93 -28.01
N THR A 158 -16.50 23.80 -28.43
CA THR A 158 -15.07 23.47 -28.49
C THR A 158 -14.52 23.13 -27.10
N VAL A 159 -14.85 23.93 -26.09
CA VAL A 159 -14.44 23.69 -24.69
C VAL A 159 -15.06 22.39 -24.17
N ARG A 160 -16.36 22.18 -24.43
CA ARG A 160 -17.09 20.98 -24.02
C ARG A 160 -16.49 19.71 -24.64
N LYS A 161 -16.26 19.69 -25.96
CA LYS A 161 -15.72 18.54 -26.69
C LYS A 161 -14.30 18.19 -26.26
N GLU A 162 -13.44 19.17 -26.01
CA GLU A 162 -12.09 18.91 -25.50
C GLU A 162 -12.12 18.29 -24.10
N LEU A 163 -12.97 18.80 -23.20
CA LEU A 163 -13.15 18.20 -21.88
C LEU A 163 -13.72 16.77 -21.95
N GLU A 164 -14.71 16.52 -22.82
CA GLU A 164 -15.25 15.17 -23.08
C GLU A 164 -14.18 14.22 -23.64
N THR A 165 -13.33 14.72 -24.53
CA THR A 165 -12.26 13.92 -25.14
C THR A 165 -11.20 13.55 -24.11
N VAL A 166 -10.74 14.51 -23.31
CA VAL A 166 -9.80 14.25 -22.20
C VAL A 166 -10.41 13.27 -21.19
N LEU A 167 -11.68 13.42 -20.83
CA LEU A 167 -12.39 12.47 -19.96
C LEU A 167 -12.46 11.05 -20.54
N GLY A 168 -12.62 10.94 -21.87
CA GLY A 168 -12.63 9.68 -22.59
C GLY A 168 -11.25 9.00 -22.62
N GLU A 169 -10.19 9.77 -22.88
CA GLU A 169 -8.80 9.29 -22.88
C GLU A 169 -8.39 8.80 -21.49
N LEU A 170 -8.70 9.56 -20.43
CA LEU A 170 -8.47 9.14 -19.04
C LEU A 170 -9.22 7.84 -18.65
N ASN A 171 -10.30 7.48 -19.36
CA ASN A 171 -11.01 6.22 -19.14
C ASN A 171 -10.30 5.01 -19.75
N ASN A 172 -9.53 5.25 -20.83
CA ASN A 172 -8.84 4.21 -21.58
C ASN A 172 -7.45 3.91 -21.02
N GLU A 173 -6.80 4.89 -20.37
CA GLU A 173 -5.50 4.71 -19.70
C GLU A 173 -5.56 3.82 -18.44
N GLN A 174 -6.75 3.44 -17.97
CA GLN A 174 -6.96 2.59 -16.80
C GLN A 174 -7.22 1.10 -17.13
N LYS A 175 -7.23 0.73 -18.42
CA LYS A 175 -7.31 -0.66 -18.87
C LYS A 175 -5.91 -1.22 -19.12
#